data_AF-A0A516IMC8-F1
#
_entry.id   AF-A0A516IMC8-F1
#
_cell.length_a   1.000
_cell.length_b   1.000
_cell.length_c   1.000
_cell.angle_alpha   90.00
_cell.angle_beta   90.00
_cell.angle_gamma   90.00
#
_symmetry.space_group_name_H-M   'P 1'
#
loop_
_entity.id
_entity.type
_entity.pdbx_description
1 polymer ?
#
loop_
_entity_poly.entity_id
_entity_poly.type
_entity_poly.pdbx_seq_one_letter_code
_entity_poly.pdbx_strand_id
1 'polypeptide(L)'
;MIMSMILISMSSMCWWRNHIIMMLLSLEMLLITIFLLMSNLMTISFSFTMLIFLTTMVCASSFGLSVLVAISRNHKSTITSPTTSMIYNNNTISNKNNISI
;
A
#
# COMPACT_ATOMS: atom_id res chain seq x y z
N MET A 1 -14.38 -18.05 -16.40
CA MET A 1 -15.01 -16.86 -15.80
C MET A 1 -14.07 -16.13 -14.84
N ILE A 2 -13.46 -16.79 -13.85
CA ILE A 2 -12.50 -16.12 -12.95
C ILE A 2 -11.30 -15.52 -13.69
N MET A 3 -10.76 -16.25 -14.68
CA MET A 3 -9.62 -15.77 -15.46
C MET A 3 -9.93 -14.49 -16.25
N SER A 4 -11.16 -14.32 -16.76
CA SER A 4 -11.54 -13.07 -17.43
C SER A 4 -11.66 -11.92 -16.44
N MET A 5 -12.13 -12.17 -15.22
CA MET A 5 -12.16 -11.13 -14.17
C MET A 5 -10.76 -10.66 -13.82
N ILE A 6 -9.79 -11.57 -13.68
CA ILE A 6 -8.37 -11.23 -13.41
C ILE A 6 -7.80 -10.37 -14.55
N LEU A 7 -8.03 -10.74 -15.82
CA LEU A 7 -7.56 -9.96 -16.98
C LEU A 7 -8.18 -8.55 -17.03
N ILE A 8 -9.46 -8.43 -16.67
CA ILE A 8 -10.16 -7.14 -16.59
C ILE A 8 -9.61 -6.28 -15.45
N SER A 9 -9.37 -6.86 -14.28
CA SER A 9 -8.76 -6.14 -13.15
C SER A 9 -7.34 -5.67 -13.47
N MET A 10 -6.51 -6.53 -14.08
CA MET A 10 -5.14 -6.18 -14.48
C MET A 10 -5.10 -5.06 -15.54
N SER A 11 -5.96 -5.14 -16.55
CA SER A 11 -6.05 -4.10 -17.59
C SER A 11 -6.60 -2.78 -17.05
N SER A 12 -7.60 -2.84 -16.16
CA SER A 12 -8.13 -1.66 -15.46
C SER A 12 -7.05 -0.94 -14.66
N MET A 13 -6.20 -1.70 -13.95
CA MET A 13 -5.06 -1.15 -13.20
C MET A 13 -4.04 -0.47 -14.14
N CYS A 14 -3.83 -0.96 -15.35
CA CYS A 14 -2.91 -0.32 -16.29
C CYS A 14 -3.46 0.99 -16.87
N TRP A 15 -4.78 1.14 -16.99
CA TRP A 15 -5.42 2.26 -17.69
C TRP A 15 -5.61 3.50 -16.79
N TRP A 16 -5.93 3.33 -15.50
CA TRP A 16 -6.36 4.43 -14.61
C TRP A 16 -5.23 5.09 -13.79
N ARG A 17 -4.21 5.64 -14.46
CA ARG A 17 -3.04 6.20 -13.75
C ARG A 17 -3.28 7.50 -12.97
N ASN A 18 -4.30 8.30 -13.31
CA ASN A 18 -4.45 9.65 -12.74
C ASN A 18 -5.15 9.67 -11.38
N HIS A 19 -6.01 8.69 -11.09
CA HIS A 19 -6.75 8.62 -9.84
C HIS A 19 -6.25 7.45 -9.02
N ILE A 20 -5.31 7.69 -8.10
CA ILE A 20 -4.66 6.62 -7.33
C ILE A 20 -5.68 5.79 -6.53
N ILE A 21 -6.77 6.39 -6.02
CA ILE A 21 -7.84 5.62 -5.36
C ILE A 21 -8.43 4.51 -6.26
N MET A 22 -8.57 4.78 -7.55
CA MET A 22 -9.14 3.82 -8.50
C MET A 22 -8.15 2.71 -8.85
N MET A 23 -6.85 3.04 -8.81
CA MET A 23 -5.79 2.01 -8.84
C MET A 23 -5.91 1.06 -7.64
N LEU A 24 -6.09 1.58 -6.42
CA LEU A 24 -6.23 0.73 -5.23
C LEU A 24 -7.51 -0.12 -5.28
N LEU A 25 -8.63 0.44 -5.75
CA LEU A 25 -9.87 -0.33 -5.92
C LEU A 25 -9.69 -1.49 -6.90
N SER A 26 -8.98 -1.27 -8.01
CA SER A 26 -8.67 -2.34 -8.97
C SER A 26 -7.77 -3.43 -8.37
N LEU A 27 -6.88 -3.07 -7.44
CA LEU A 27 -6.02 -4.00 -6.73
C LEU A 27 -6.81 -4.83 -5.69
N GLU A 28 -7.78 -4.23 -5.01
CA GLU A 28 -8.69 -4.96 -4.10
C GLU A 28 -9.55 -6.00 -4.86
N MET A 29 -10.05 -5.65 -6.05
CA MET A 29 -10.75 -6.59 -6.92
C MET A 29 -9.85 -7.74 -7.39
N LEU A 30 -8.59 -7.46 -7.67
CA LEU A 30 -7.60 -8.49 -8.02
C LEU A 30 -7.36 -9.46 -6.85
N LEU A 31 -7.26 -8.95 -5.63
CA LEU A 31 -7.09 -9.77 -4.42
C LEU A 31 -8.28 -10.72 -4.19
N ILE A 32 -9.50 -10.22 -4.35
CA ILE A 32 -10.73 -11.02 -4.21
C ILE A 32 -10.79 -12.14 -5.26
N THR A 33 -10.43 -11.85 -6.52
CA THR A 33 -10.45 -12.87 -7.58
C THR A 33 -9.39 -13.96 -7.38
N ILE A 34 -8.22 -13.60 -6.85
CA ILE A 34 -7.18 -14.57 -6.46
C ILE A 34 -7.61 -15.39 -5.25
N PHE A 35 -8.24 -14.77 -4.24
CA PHE A 35 -8.81 -15.52 -3.11
C PHE A 35 -9.87 -16.53 -3.58
N LEU A 36 -10.75 -16.12 -4.49
CA LEU A 36 -11.77 -17.01 -5.04
C LEU A 36 -11.15 -18.15 -5.88
N LEU A 37 -10.11 -17.87 -6.66
CA LEU A 37 -9.36 -18.90 -7.39
C LEU A 37 -8.76 -19.93 -6.43
N MET A 38 -8.07 -19.46 -5.40
CA MET A 38 -7.46 -20.30 -4.38
C MET A 38 -8.53 -21.13 -3.66
N SER A 39 -9.69 -20.54 -3.33
CA SER A 39 -10.78 -21.24 -2.63
C SER A 39 -11.35 -22.41 -3.43
N ASN A 40 -11.34 -22.33 -4.75
CA ASN A 40 -11.81 -23.40 -5.63
C ASN A 40 -10.82 -24.57 -5.75
N LEU A 41 -9.54 -24.34 -5.46
CA LEU A 41 -8.47 -25.34 -5.63
C LEU A 41 -8.17 -26.11 -4.33
N MET A 42 -8.59 -25.61 -3.18
CA MET A 42 -8.16 -26.11 -1.88
C MET A 42 -9.14 -27.08 -1.22
N THR A 43 -8.58 -28.09 -0.56
CA THR A 43 -9.29 -29.04 0.30
C THR A 43 -9.46 -28.49 1.73
N ILE A 44 -10.34 -29.11 2.53
CA ILE A 44 -10.68 -28.69 3.91
C ILE A 44 -9.43 -28.42 4.79
N SER A 45 -8.34 -29.14 4.58
CA SER A 45 -7.09 -29.03 5.35
C SER A 45 -6.35 -27.70 5.19
N PHE A 46 -6.62 -26.93 4.12
CA PHE A 46 -5.95 -25.65 3.84
C PHE A 46 -6.80 -24.41 4.20
N SER A 47 -7.89 -24.60 4.95
CA SER A 47 -8.78 -23.51 5.38
C SER A 47 -8.08 -22.46 6.25
N PHE A 48 -7.21 -22.87 7.18
CA PHE A 48 -6.43 -21.93 8.01
C PHE A 48 -5.43 -21.10 7.20
N THR A 49 -4.77 -21.72 6.22
CA THR A 49 -3.83 -21.02 5.34
C THR A 49 -4.53 -19.97 4.47
N MET A 50 -5.79 -20.17 4.10
CA MET A 50 -6.58 -19.16 3.40
C MET A 50 -6.87 -17.93 4.24
N LEU A 51 -7.16 -18.14 5.52
CA LEU A 51 -7.46 -17.04 6.45
C LEU A 51 -6.21 -16.20 6.70
N ILE A 52 -5.05 -16.85 6.87
CA ILE A 52 -3.75 -16.17 6.93
C ILE A 52 -3.48 -15.40 5.63
N PHE A 53 -3.67 -16.03 4.46
CA PHE A 53 -3.46 -15.37 3.17
C PHE A 53 -4.33 -14.12 3.01
N LEU A 54 -5.62 -14.22 3.37
CA LEU A 54 -6.56 -13.11 3.29
C LEU A 54 -6.13 -11.94 4.18
N THR A 55 -5.74 -12.19 5.43
CA THR A 55 -5.29 -11.13 6.35
C THR A 55 -4.00 -10.46 5.87
N THR A 56 -3.01 -11.24 5.40
CA THR A 56 -1.76 -10.66 4.86
C THR A 56 -2.00 -9.77 3.64
N MET A 57 -2.94 -10.14 2.77
CA MET A 57 -3.31 -9.35 1.60
C MET A 57 -4.04 -8.05 1.98
N VAL A 58 -4.96 -8.08 2.95
CA VAL A 58 -5.64 -6.86 3.45
C VAL A 58 -4.63 -5.90 4.09
N CYS A 59 -3.66 -6.42 4.85
CA CYS A 59 -2.58 -5.60 5.44
C CYS A 59 -1.73 -4.91 4.35
N ALA A 60 -1.38 -5.60 3.27
CA ALA A 60 -0.65 -5.01 2.15
C ALA A 60 -1.45 -3.87 1.48
N SER A 61 -2.77 -4.03 1.32
CA SER A 61 -3.66 -2.99 0.80
C SER A 61 -3.77 -1.78 1.74
N SER A 62 -3.82 -2.02 3.06
CA SER A 62 -3.79 -0.95 4.07
C SER A 62 -2.49 -0.15 4.02
N PHE A 63 -1.36 -0.82 3.80
CA PHE A 63 -0.09 -0.14 3.56
C PHE A 63 -0.15 0.75 2.31
N GLY A 64 -0.73 0.26 1.21
CA GLY A 64 -0.98 1.06 0.00
C GLY A 64 -1.85 2.30 0.25
N LEU A 65 -2.92 2.17 1.05
CA LEU A 65 -3.77 3.29 1.47
C LEU A 65 -3.00 4.31 2.32
N SER A 66 -2.15 3.84 3.23
CA SER A 66 -1.35 4.73 4.09
C SER A 66 -0.37 5.59 3.27
N VAL A 67 0.24 5.01 2.23
CA VAL A 67 1.11 5.73 1.28
C VAL A 67 0.31 6.75 0.48
N LEU A 68 -0.89 6.38 0.02
CA LEU A 68 -1.79 7.32 -0.67
C LEU A 68 -2.12 8.53 0.21
N VAL A 69 -2.45 8.32 1.49
CA VAL A 69 -2.73 9.40 2.44
C VAL A 69 -1.48 10.27 2.70
N ALA A 70 -0.29 9.67 2.75
CA ALA A 70 0.95 10.43 2.88
C ALA A 70 1.21 11.33 1.66
N ILE A 71 0.96 10.84 0.44
CA ILE A 71 1.11 11.61 -0.80
C ILE A 71 0.08 12.74 -0.88
N SER A 72 -1.18 12.47 -0.49
CA SER A 72 -2.23 13.49 -0.52
C SER A 72 -1.96 14.65 0.45
N ARG A 73 -1.34 14.37 1.61
CA ARG A 73 -0.90 15.41 2.56
C ARG A 73 0.25 16.26 2.02
N ASN A 74 1.16 15.68 1.22
CA ASN A 74 2.33 16.39 0.71
C ASN A 74 2.04 17.30 -0.50
N HIS A 75 0.90 17.12 -1.18
CA HIS A 75 0.52 17.98 -2.32
C HIS A 75 0.24 19.45 -1.91
N LYS A 76 0.04 19.73 -0.62
CA LYS A 76 -0.05 21.10 -0.08
C LYS A 76 1.25 21.61 0.55
N SER A 77 2.26 20.76 0.72
CA SER A 77 3.55 21.13 1.32
C SER A 77 4.65 21.14 0.28
N THR A 78 4.57 22.04 -0.68
CA THR A 78 5.67 22.33 -1.62
C THR A 78 6.86 23.04 -0.95
N ILE A 79 6.88 23.20 0.38
CA ILE A 79 8.00 23.81 1.10
C ILE A 79 8.18 23.06 2.43
N THR A 80 9.30 22.36 2.61
CA THR A 80 9.73 21.61 3.83
C THR A 80 9.30 20.14 4.02
N SER A 81 9.65 19.30 3.05
CA SER A 81 10.46 18.07 3.26
C SER A 81 10.44 17.38 4.63
N PRO A 82 9.65 16.30 4.83
CA PRO A 82 9.92 15.35 5.91
C PRO A 82 11.27 14.65 5.74
N THR A 83 11.85 14.68 4.54
CA THR A 83 13.21 14.17 4.26
C THR A 83 14.31 15.07 4.80
N THR A 84 14.06 16.37 5.01
CA THR A 84 15.04 17.24 5.69
C THR A 84 14.78 17.33 7.18
N SER A 85 13.59 17.00 7.72
CA SER A 85 13.40 17.01 9.18
C SER A 85 14.18 15.88 9.88
N MET A 86 14.43 14.76 9.21
CA MET A 86 15.33 13.71 9.71
C MET A 86 16.82 14.10 9.59
N ILE A 87 17.19 14.97 8.66
CA ILE A 87 18.55 15.51 8.51
C ILE A 87 18.78 16.71 9.46
N TYR A 88 17.79 17.58 9.62
CA TYR A 88 17.87 18.78 10.48
C TYR A 88 17.91 18.44 11.96
N ASN A 89 17.35 17.30 12.39
CA ASN A 89 17.37 16.91 13.78
C ASN A 89 18.76 16.45 14.24
N ASN A 90 19.60 15.92 13.35
CA ASN A 90 20.96 15.53 13.72
C ASN A 90 21.91 16.74 13.85
N ASN A 91 21.63 17.83 13.14
CA ASN A 91 22.47 19.03 13.17
C ASN A 91 22.16 19.93 14.37
N THR A 92 20.94 19.89 14.90
CA THR A 92 20.56 20.63 16.12
C THR A 92 21.05 19.94 17.40
N ILE A 93 21.21 18.61 17.38
CA ILE A 93 21.76 17.86 18.52
C ILE A 93 23.29 18.06 18.62
N SER A 94 24.02 18.12 17.50
CA SER A 94 25.48 18.41 17.57
C SER A 94 25.75 19.85 18.01
N ASN A 95 24.93 20.82 17.59
CA ASN A 95 25.14 22.22 17.96
C ASN A 95 24.73 22.53 19.41
N LYS A 96 23.90 21.70 20.05
CA LYS A 96 23.56 21.86 21.46
C LYS A 96 24.67 21.39 22.42
N ASN A 97 25.58 20.53 21.94
CA ASN A 97 26.69 20.00 22.74
C ASN A 97 27.95 20.88 22.72
N ASN A 98 28.04 21.87 21.81
CA ASN A 98 29.18 22.80 21.71
C ASN A 98 28.96 24.15 22.42
N ILE A 99 27.81 24.37 23.06
CA ILE A 99 27.46 25.64 23.73
C ILE A 99 27.39 25.43 25.26
N SER A 100 27.82 24.27 25.76
CA SER A 100 27.83 23.90 27.18
C SER A 100 29.23 23.68 27.76
N ILE A 101 30.21 24.49 27.33
CA ILE A 101 31.57 24.60 27.89
C ILE A 101 32.00 26.06 27.74
#